data_AF-A0A6H9RZT1-F1
#
_entry.id   AF-A0A6H9RZT1-F1
#
_cell.length_a   1.000
_cell.length_b   1.000
_cell.length_c   1.000
_cell.angle_alpha   90.00
_cell.angle_beta   90.00
_cell.angle_gamma   90.00
#
_symmetry.space_group_name_H-M   'P 1'
#
loop_
_entity.id
_entity.type
_entity.pdbx_description
1 polymer ?
#
loop_
_entity_poly.entity_id
_entity_poly.type
_entity_poly.pdbx_seq_one_letter_code
_entity_poly.pdbx_strand_id
1 'polypeptide(L)'
;MAEITAALVKELRERTGEGMMDCKKALTKAGGDIEKAIDDMRASGAIKAAKKAGNVAAEGAIGIKDDGKAAVIIEVNSQTDFLALQDDFKAFVAASVEKAFADKLTDAAPLIAAQESAREALVAKVGENVNIRRLVRVEGDVVGSYLHGNKIGVVVALKGGSIELAKDIAMHVAASNPEFLLPSEVSADAIEREKAVFMQLNEDKI
;
A
#
# COMPACT_ATOMS: atom_id res chain seq x y z
N MET A 1 -4.89 -1.24 -43.98
CA MET A 1 -4.61 -1.10 -42.53
C MET A 1 -3.14 -0.76 -42.40
N ALA A 2 -2.77 0.19 -41.53
CA ALA A 2 -1.35 0.46 -41.27
C ALA A 2 -0.67 -0.83 -40.81
N GLU A 3 0.51 -1.13 -41.34
CA GLU A 3 1.27 -2.31 -40.97
C GLU A 3 1.80 -2.13 -39.53
N ILE A 4 1.30 -2.94 -38.60
CA ILE A 4 1.75 -2.88 -37.20
C ILE A 4 3.08 -3.62 -37.09
N THR A 5 4.18 -2.88 -37.17
CA THR A 5 5.53 -3.44 -37.12
C THR A 5 5.93 -3.82 -35.69
N ALA A 6 6.86 -4.77 -35.56
CA ALA A 6 7.40 -5.16 -34.25
C ALA A 6 8.09 -3.99 -33.52
N ALA A 7 8.71 -3.06 -34.26
CA ALA A 7 9.33 -1.86 -33.71
C ALA A 7 8.29 -0.93 -33.07
N LEU A 8 7.14 -0.73 -33.72
CA LEU A 8 6.06 0.10 -33.20
C LEU A 8 5.45 -0.48 -31.91
N VAL A 9 5.27 -1.81 -31.87
CA VAL A 9 4.81 -2.50 -30.66
C VAL A 9 5.83 -2.38 -29.54
N LYS A 10 7.13 -2.49 -29.85
CA LYS A 10 8.22 -2.31 -28.89
C LYS A 10 8.21 -0.88 -28.31
N GLU A 11 8.09 0.14 -29.15
CA GLU A 11 8.05 1.54 -28.72
C GLU A 11 6.87 1.81 -27.77
N LEU A 12 5.66 1.37 -28.15
CA LEU A 12 4.48 1.53 -27.29
C LEU A 12 4.66 0.79 -25.95
N ARG A 13 5.26 -0.41 -25.98
CA ARG A 13 5.55 -1.18 -24.77
C ARG A 13 6.56 -0.48 -23.87
N GLU A 14 7.60 0.13 -24.42
CA GLU A 14 8.59 0.88 -23.64
C GLU A 14 7.97 2.13 -22.99
N ARG A 15 7.02 2.78 -23.68
CA ARG A 15 6.30 3.96 -23.17
C ARG A 15 5.24 3.64 -22.11
N THR A 16 4.58 2.49 -22.21
CA THR A 16 3.43 2.13 -21.34
C THR A 16 3.78 1.11 -20.27
N GLY A 17 4.77 0.25 -20.52
CA GLY A 17 5.11 -0.90 -19.69
C GLY A 17 4.15 -2.08 -19.81
N GLU A 18 3.13 -2.02 -20.65
CA GLU A 18 2.09 -3.06 -20.73
C GLU A 18 2.52 -4.32 -21.52
N GLY A 19 1.68 -5.35 -21.48
CA GLY A 19 1.91 -6.61 -22.18
C GLY A 19 2.03 -6.45 -23.70
N MET A 20 2.93 -7.23 -24.32
CA MET A 20 3.21 -7.20 -25.76
C MET A 20 1.94 -7.31 -26.63
N MET A 21 1.06 -8.25 -26.28
CA MET A 21 -0.18 -8.47 -27.03
C MET A 21 -1.21 -7.36 -26.83
N ASP A 22 -1.20 -6.70 -25.67
CA ASP A 22 -2.09 -5.57 -25.41
C ASP A 22 -1.65 -4.35 -26.21
N CYS A 23 -0.34 -4.07 -26.25
CA CYS A 23 0.25 -3.04 -27.11
C CYS A 23 -0.08 -3.29 -28.59
N LYS A 24 0.09 -4.53 -29.08
CA LYS A 24 -0.25 -4.89 -30.47
C LYS A 24 -1.73 -4.70 -30.77
N LYS A 25 -2.63 -5.12 -29.89
CA LYS A 25 -4.08 -4.97 -30.06
C LYS A 25 -4.49 -3.49 -30.06
N ALA A 26 -3.94 -2.69 -29.15
CA ALA A 26 -4.19 -1.26 -29.07
C ALA A 26 -3.74 -0.55 -30.35
N LEU A 27 -2.51 -0.81 -30.82
CA LEU A 27 -2.02 -0.27 -32.10
C LEU A 27 -2.87 -0.69 -33.29
N THR A 28 -3.34 -1.94 -33.30
CA THR A 28 -4.23 -2.43 -34.37
C THR A 28 -5.55 -1.65 -34.39
N LYS A 29 -6.15 -1.41 -33.22
CA LYS A 29 -7.39 -0.63 -33.08
C LYS A 29 -7.18 0.86 -33.40
N ALA A 30 -6.04 1.41 -33.00
CA ALA A 30 -5.66 2.80 -33.24
C ALA A 30 -5.18 3.06 -34.68
N GLY A 31 -5.00 2.00 -35.50
CA GLY A 31 -4.50 2.14 -36.87
C GLY A 31 -3.02 2.54 -36.94
N GLY A 32 -2.22 2.16 -35.94
CA GLY A 32 -0.80 2.47 -35.84
C GLY A 32 -0.47 3.79 -35.14
N ASP A 33 -1.48 4.55 -34.69
CA ASP A 33 -1.28 5.77 -33.91
C ASP A 33 -0.92 5.43 -32.45
N ILE A 34 0.26 5.85 -32.01
CA ILE A 34 0.79 5.56 -30.67
C ILE A 34 0.02 6.32 -29.60
N GLU A 35 -0.25 7.62 -29.78
CA GLU A 35 -0.92 8.43 -28.75
C GLU A 35 -2.35 7.95 -28.55
N LYS A 36 -3.05 7.68 -29.67
CA LYS A 36 -4.39 7.09 -29.62
C LYS A 36 -4.39 5.71 -28.97
N ALA A 37 -3.37 4.88 -29.24
CA ALA A 37 -3.24 3.57 -28.60
C ALA A 37 -3.03 3.70 -27.08
N ILE A 38 -2.24 4.68 -26.62
CA ILE A 38 -2.05 4.96 -25.19
C ILE A 38 -3.37 5.35 -24.54
N ASP A 39 -4.15 6.24 -25.16
CA ASP A 39 -5.44 6.67 -24.63
C ASP A 39 -6.45 5.49 -24.55
N ASP A 40 -6.50 4.67 -25.60
CA ASP A 40 -7.31 3.45 -25.62
C ASP A 40 -6.87 2.46 -24.52
N MET A 41 -5.57 2.35 -24.28
CA MET A 41 -5.02 1.45 -23.26
C MET A 41 -5.37 1.91 -21.85
N ARG A 42 -5.33 3.21 -21.55
CA ARG A 42 -5.80 3.76 -20.26
C ARG A 42 -7.25 3.36 -19.97
N ALA A 43 -8.15 3.52 -20.94
CA ALA A 43 -9.55 3.11 -20.78
C ALA A 43 -9.68 1.58 -20.54
N SER A 44 -8.84 0.78 -21.20
CA SER A 44 -8.82 -0.67 -20.98
C SER A 44 -8.19 -1.09 -19.65
N GLY A 45 -7.31 -0.25 -19.07
CA GLY A 45 -6.66 -0.45 -17.78
C GLY A 45 -7.67 -0.55 -16.63
N ALA A 46 -8.67 0.33 -16.63
CA ALA A 46 -9.80 0.27 -15.70
C ALA A 46 -10.52 -1.09 -15.73
N ILE A 47 -10.76 -1.62 -16.95
CA ILE A 47 -11.41 -2.93 -17.14
C ILE A 47 -10.52 -4.06 -16.62
N LYS A 48 -9.20 -4.00 -16.86
CA LYS A 48 -8.26 -4.99 -16.33
C LYS A 48 -8.23 -4.95 -14.81
N ALA A 49 -8.19 -3.75 -14.23
CA ALA A 49 -8.19 -3.59 -12.78
C ALA A 49 -9.48 -4.13 -12.14
N ALA A 50 -10.65 -3.83 -12.73
CA ALA A 50 -11.92 -4.38 -12.29
C ALA A 50 -11.95 -5.92 -12.34
N LYS A 51 -11.37 -6.54 -13.38
CA LYS A 51 -11.26 -8.01 -13.47
C LYS A 51 -10.33 -8.62 -12.43
N LYS A 52 -9.34 -7.86 -11.94
CA LYS A 52 -8.39 -8.32 -10.91
C LYS A 52 -8.88 -8.07 -9.49
N ALA A 53 -9.81 -7.13 -9.30
CA ALA A 53 -10.30 -6.71 -7.98
C ALA A 53 -10.86 -7.87 -7.12
N GLY A 54 -11.41 -8.92 -7.74
CA GLY A 54 -11.91 -10.10 -7.03
C GLY A 54 -10.84 -11.05 -6.50
N ASN A 55 -9.57 -10.86 -6.89
CA ASN A 55 -8.48 -11.70 -6.40
C ASN A 55 -8.04 -11.27 -5.00
N VAL A 56 -7.75 -12.24 -4.14
CA VAL A 56 -7.20 -11.99 -2.80
C VAL A 56 -5.83 -11.33 -2.91
N ALA A 57 -5.69 -10.17 -2.28
CA ALA A 57 -4.44 -9.42 -2.15
C ALA A 57 -4.07 -9.33 -0.66
N ALA A 58 -3.28 -10.31 -0.20
CA ALA A 58 -2.88 -10.45 1.21
C ALA A 58 -1.41 -10.09 1.46
N GLU A 59 -0.64 -9.86 0.40
CA GLU A 59 0.73 -9.35 0.46
C GLU A 59 0.73 -7.82 0.34
N GLY A 60 1.91 -7.20 0.21
CA GLY A 60 2.02 -5.76 -0.01
C GLY A 60 3.11 -5.09 0.82
N ALA A 61 2.94 -3.78 1.02
CA ALA A 61 3.84 -2.94 1.79
C ALA A 61 3.12 -1.90 2.65
N ILE A 62 3.81 -1.50 3.72
CA ILE A 62 3.46 -0.34 4.53
C ILE A 62 4.24 0.89 4.03
N GLY A 63 3.55 2.01 3.87
CA GLY A 63 4.14 3.31 3.61
C GLY A 63 3.99 4.23 4.81
N ILE A 64 5.04 4.97 5.18
CA ILE A 64 4.98 5.96 6.26
C ILE A 64 5.59 7.28 5.77
N LYS A 65 4.93 8.39 6.11
CA LYS A 65 5.47 9.74 6.01
C LYS A 65 5.24 10.47 7.31
N ASP A 66 6.29 11.07 7.88
CA ASP A 66 6.21 11.92 9.05
C ASP A 66 7.08 13.17 8.91
N ASP A 67 6.76 14.21 9.70
CA ASP A 67 7.52 15.47 9.80
C ASP A 67 7.96 15.81 11.23
N GLY A 68 7.92 14.83 12.13
CA GLY A 68 8.20 15.00 13.55
C GLY A 68 7.03 15.54 14.40
N LYS A 69 5.91 15.95 13.79
CA LYS A 69 4.70 16.43 14.49
C LYS A 69 3.43 15.73 14.04
N ALA A 70 3.40 15.29 12.80
CA ALA A 70 2.35 14.47 12.23
C ALA A 70 2.99 13.31 11.48
N ALA A 71 2.22 12.22 11.36
CA ALA A 71 2.55 11.08 10.53
C ALA A 71 1.30 10.54 9.85
N VAL A 72 1.48 10.03 8.64
CA VAL A 72 0.50 9.20 7.95
C VAL A 72 1.14 7.84 7.67
N ILE A 73 0.43 6.78 8.03
CA ILE A 73 0.77 5.40 7.73
C ILE A 73 -0.32 4.79 6.85
N ILE A 74 0.07 4.10 5.79
CA ILE A 74 -0.83 3.42 4.86
C ILE A 74 -0.44 1.96 4.69
N GLU A 75 -1.44 1.11 4.48
CA GLU A 75 -1.26 -0.27 4.00
C GLU A 75 -1.73 -0.36 2.55
N VAL A 76 -0.84 -0.80 1.67
CA VAL A 76 -1.13 -1.08 0.27
C VAL A 76 -0.90 -2.56 0.01
N ASN A 77 -1.93 -3.27 -0.43
CA ASN A 77 -1.85 -4.70 -0.67
C ASN A 77 -1.58 -5.05 -2.13
N SER A 78 -0.91 -6.17 -2.33
CA SER A 78 -0.67 -6.87 -3.59
C SER A 78 -1.07 -8.35 -3.46
N GLN A 79 -1.10 -9.08 -4.59
CA GLN A 79 -1.32 -10.52 -4.55
C GLN A 79 -0.07 -11.29 -4.13
N THR A 80 1.10 -10.85 -4.61
CA THR A 80 2.38 -11.48 -4.31
C THR A 80 3.33 -10.54 -3.58
N ASP A 81 4.27 -11.12 -2.84
CA ASP A 81 5.39 -10.43 -2.20
C ASP A 81 6.41 -9.93 -3.23
N PHE A 82 6.60 -10.66 -4.33
CA PHE A 82 7.45 -10.25 -5.44
C PHE A 82 7.06 -8.87 -5.98
N LEU A 83 5.76 -8.61 -6.17
CA LEU A 83 5.30 -7.30 -6.61
C LEU A 83 5.64 -6.20 -5.59
N ALA A 84 5.51 -6.47 -4.29
CA ALA A 84 5.81 -5.50 -3.24
C ALA A 84 7.30 -5.08 -3.20
N LEU A 85 8.18 -5.85 -3.83
CA LEU A 85 9.61 -5.56 -3.96
C LEU A 85 9.97 -4.80 -5.25
N GLN A 86 9.05 -4.68 -6.21
CA GLN A 86 9.29 -3.99 -7.48
C GLN A 86 9.19 -2.47 -7.35
N ASP A 87 9.96 -1.76 -8.18
CA ASP A 87 10.08 -0.30 -8.12
C ASP A 87 8.77 0.42 -8.46
N ASP A 88 7.98 -0.11 -9.41
CA ASP A 88 6.68 0.46 -9.77
C ASP A 88 5.71 0.47 -8.58
N PHE A 89 5.66 -0.63 -7.82
CA PHE A 89 4.82 -0.72 -6.63
C PHE A 89 5.34 0.20 -5.51
N LYS A 90 6.65 0.19 -5.24
CA LYS A 90 7.26 1.09 -4.25
C LYS A 90 7.01 2.55 -4.58
N ALA A 91 7.11 2.93 -5.85
CA ALA A 91 6.83 4.29 -6.31
C ALA A 91 5.36 4.67 -6.08
N PHE A 92 4.42 3.76 -6.36
CA PHE A 92 3.00 3.97 -6.08
C PHE A 92 2.72 4.16 -4.58
N VAL A 93 3.32 3.34 -3.72
CA VAL A 93 3.19 3.47 -2.25
C VAL A 93 3.76 4.80 -1.77
N ALA A 94 4.96 5.17 -2.23
CA ALA A 94 5.61 6.43 -1.87
C ALA A 94 4.77 7.65 -2.31
N ALA A 95 4.31 7.68 -3.56
CA ALA A 95 3.45 8.76 -4.05
C ALA A 95 2.11 8.83 -3.29
N SER A 96 1.54 7.68 -2.93
CA SER A 96 0.29 7.60 -2.17
C SER A 96 0.44 8.16 -0.76
N VAL A 97 1.51 7.80 -0.04
CA VAL A 97 1.72 8.27 1.34
C VAL A 97 2.09 9.76 1.38
N GLU A 98 2.88 10.26 0.41
CA GLU A 98 3.17 11.69 0.28
C GLU A 98 1.91 12.51 0.01
N LYS A 99 1.05 12.05 -0.92
CA LYS A 99 -0.23 12.70 -1.20
C LYS A 99 -1.13 12.73 0.04
N ALA A 100 -1.25 11.60 0.71
CA ALA A 100 -2.07 11.48 1.90
C ALA A 100 -1.62 12.41 3.04
N PHE A 101 -0.31 12.54 3.21
CA PHE A 101 0.30 13.45 4.16
C PHE A 101 0.03 14.92 3.82
N ALA A 102 0.26 15.30 2.55
CA ALA A 102 0.05 16.66 2.06
C ALA A 102 -1.41 17.10 2.13
N ASP A 103 -2.33 16.23 1.76
CA ASP A 103 -3.79 16.49 1.77
C ASP A 103 -4.40 16.35 3.18
N LYS A 104 -3.58 15.99 4.18
CA LYS A 104 -3.99 15.79 5.59
C LYS A 104 -5.13 14.78 5.76
N LEU A 105 -5.10 13.72 4.98
CA LEU A 105 -6.14 12.68 5.03
C LEU A 105 -6.06 11.90 6.34
N THR A 106 -7.22 11.54 6.88
CA THR A 106 -7.36 10.75 8.11
C THR A 106 -8.00 9.38 7.88
N ASP A 107 -8.51 9.13 6.67
CA ASP A 107 -9.09 7.87 6.23
C ASP A 107 -8.63 7.49 4.81
N ALA A 108 -8.88 6.24 4.42
CA ALA A 108 -8.39 5.70 3.15
C ALA A 108 -9.26 6.09 1.95
N ALA A 109 -10.56 6.33 2.13
CA ALA A 109 -11.50 6.52 1.01
C ALA A 109 -11.13 7.69 0.07
N PRO A 110 -10.77 8.89 0.57
CA PRO A 110 -10.33 9.99 -0.28
C PRO A 110 -9.01 9.68 -0.99
N LEU A 111 -8.10 8.95 -0.34
CA LEU A 111 -6.83 8.55 -0.93
C LEU A 111 -7.04 7.56 -2.07
N ILE A 112 -7.88 6.55 -1.87
CA ILE A 112 -8.28 5.56 -2.88
C ILE A 112 -8.82 6.27 -4.11
N ALA A 113 -9.81 7.17 -3.92
CA ALA A 113 -10.40 7.91 -5.03
C ALA A 113 -9.36 8.76 -5.78
N ALA A 114 -8.45 9.42 -5.06
CA ALA A 114 -7.47 10.30 -5.66
C ALA A 114 -6.29 9.55 -6.33
N GLN A 115 -6.04 8.30 -5.96
CA GLN A 115 -4.99 7.44 -6.53
C GLN A 115 -5.53 6.42 -7.53
N GLU A 116 -6.84 6.38 -7.81
CA GLU A 116 -7.45 5.32 -8.62
C GLU A 116 -6.86 5.22 -10.02
N SER A 117 -6.67 6.35 -10.71
CA SER A 117 -6.06 6.34 -12.05
C SER A 117 -4.63 5.80 -12.03
N ALA A 118 -3.83 6.12 -11.01
CA ALA A 118 -2.47 5.60 -10.86
C ALA A 118 -2.48 4.10 -10.50
N ARG A 119 -3.44 3.68 -9.67
CA ARG A 119 -3.65 2.27 -9.31
C ARG A 119 -4.04 1.44 -10.52
N GLU A 120 -4.98 1.90 -11.35
CA GLU A 120 -5.39 1.23 -12.57
C GLU A 120 -4.23 1.06 -13.56
N ALA A 121 -3.41 2.11 -13.72
CA ALA A 121 -2.21 2.05 -14.55
C ALA A 121 -1.19 1.02 -14.02
N LEU A 122 -0.96 0.99 -12.70
CA LEU A 122 -0.10 -0.01 -12.07
C LEU A 122 -0.64 -1.43 -12.31
N VAL A 123 -1.92 -1.67 -12.06
CA VAL A 123 -2.56 -2.99 -12.26
C VAL A 123 -2.51 -3.43 -13.72
N ALA A 124 -2.71 -2.50 -14.66
CA ALA A 124 -2.60 -2.80 -16.09
C ALA A 124 -1.17 -3.25 -16.48
N LYS A 125 -0.16 -2.65 -15.85
CA LYS A 125 1.26 -2.96 -16.06
C LYS A 125 1.68 -4.29 -15.41
N VAL A 126 1.30 -4.50 -14.15
CA VAL A 126 1.80 -5.64 -13.34
C VAL A 126 0.89 -6.86 -13.38
N GLY A 127 -0.38 -6.70 -13.73
CA GLY A 127 -1.33 -7.81 -13.90
C GLY A 127 -1.84 -8.45 -12.60
N GLU A 128 -1.57 -7.84 -11.45
CA GLU A 128 -2.05 -8.26 -10.12
C GLU A 128 -3.04 -7.26 -9.54
N ASN A 129 -3.90 -7.73 -8.63
CA ASN A 129 -4.72 -6.87 -7.81
C ASN A 129 -3.85 -6.05 -6.84
N VAL A 130 -4.02 -4.73 -6.89
CA VAL A 130 -3.41 -3.78 -5.97
C VAL A 130 -4.51 -2.90 -5.38
N ASN A 131 -4.50 -2.72 -4.06
CA ASN A 131 -5.45 -1.86 -3.36
C ASN A 131 -4.78 -1.09 -2.21
N ILE A 132 -5.27 0.11 -1.94
CA ILE A 132 -4.96 0.82 -0.70
C ILE A 132 -6.01 0.37 0.31
N ARG A 133 -5.60 -0.32 1.38
CA ARG A 133 -6.53 -0.99 2.31
C ARG A 133 -6.94 -0.09 3.47
N ARG A 134 -5.95 0.57 4.09
CA ARG A 134 -6.19 1.46 5.23
C ARG A 134 -5.15 2.55 5.32
N LEU A 135 -5.56 3.62 5.98
CA LEU A 135 -4.75 4.79 6.29
C LEU A 135 -5.06 5.18 7.73
N VAL A 136 -4.03 5.61 8.46
CA VAL A 136 -4.18 6.28 9.75
C VAL A 136 -3.29 7.51 9.75
N ARG A 137 -3.80 8.60 10.32
CA ARG A 137 -3.03 9.80 10.63
C ARG A 137 -2.88 9.94 12.14
N VAL A 138 -1.67 10.26 12.58
CA VAL A 138 -1.34 10.51 13.99
C VAL A 138 -0.70 11.89 14.08
N GLU A 139 -1.07 12.65 15.11
CA GLU A 139 -0.50 13.96 15.41
C GLU A 139 -0.09 14.02 16.87
N GLY A 140 0.97 14.77 17.18
CA GLY A 140 1.48 14.93 18.54
C GLY A 140 2.60 15.97 18.63
N ASP A 141 3.08 16.21 19.85
CA ASP A 141 4.17 17.17 20.10
C ASP A 141 5.50 16.67 19.49
N VAL A 142 5.76 15.38 19.65
CA VAL A 142 6.90 14.67 19.08
C VAL A 142 6.39 13.37 18.47
N VAL A 143 6.47 13.24 17.15
CA VAL A 143 6.07 12.04 16.41
C VAL A 143 7.31 11.37 15.85
N GLY A 144 7.41 10.06 16.05
CA GLY A 144 8.44 9.22 15.46
C GLY A 144 7.83 8.01 14.78
N SER A 145 8.52 7.50 13.77
CA SER A 145 8.09 6.31 13.04
C SER A 145 9.21 5.29 12.90
N TYR A 146 8.82 4.03 12.73
CA TYR A 146 9.74 2.95 12.39
C TYR A 146 9.10 2.02 11.36
N LEU A 147 9.89 1.65 10.36
CA LEU A 147 9.51 0.70 9.32
C LEU A 147 10.50 -0.47 9.34
N HIS A 148 10.02 -1.66 9.68
CA HIS A 148 10.79 -2.90 9.66
C HIS A 148 10.64 -3.56 8.28
N GLY A 149 11.60 -3.30 7.39
CA GLY A 149 11.52 -3.72 5.99
C GLY A 149 10.41 -2.98 5.26
N ASN A 150 9.46 -3.70 4.68
CA ASN A 150 8.22 -3.15 4.09
C ASN A 150 6.96 -3.72 4.74
N LYS A 151 7.09 -4.60 5.75
CA LYS A 151 6.00 -5.41 6.30
C LYS A 151 5.34 -4.80 7.53
N ILE A 152 6.14 -4.25 8.44
CA ILE A 152 5.66 -3.73 9.73
C ILE A 152 6.04 -2.26 9.82
N GLY A 153 5.03 -1.40 9.98
CA GLY A 153 5.21 0.02 10.22
C GLY A 153 4.54 0.44 11.51
N VAL A 154 5.22 1.30 12.26
CA VAL A 154 4.74 1.83 13.54
C VAL A 154 4.95 3.33 13.58
N VAL A 155 3.97 4.02 14.16
CA VAL A 155 4.01 5.45 14.45
C VAL A 155 3.74 5.63 15.94
N VAL A 156 4.55 6.45 16.60
CA VAL A 156 4.44 6.79 18.02
C VAL A 156 4.36 8.30 18.16
N ALA A 157 3.37 8.78 18.91
CA ALA A 157 3.28 10.16 19.34
C ALA A 157 3.62 10.24 20.84
N LEU A 158 4.50 11.17 21.19
CA LEU A 158 4.90 11.45 22.55
C LEU A 158 4.49 12.87 22.96
N LYS A 159 4.23 13.04 24.25
CA LYS A 159 4.19 14.33 24.91
C LYS A 159 5.56 14.57 25.58
N GLY A 160 6.37 15.44 24.98
CA GLY A 160 7.77 15.65 25.36
C GLY A 160 8.74 14.60 24.77
N GLY A 161 9.96 14.53 25.30
CA GLY A 161 11.00 13.63 24.78
C GLY A 161 11.66 14.14 23.48
N SER A 162 12.26 13.23 22.72
CA SER A 162 12.90 13.52 21.42
C SER A 162 12.40 12.58 20.32
N ILE A 163 12.68 12.95 19.06
CA ILE A 163 12.32 12.13 17.89
C ILE A 163 13.03 10.77 17.94
N GLU A 164 14.27 10.74 18.42
CA GLU A 164 15.02 9.49 18.62
C GLU A 164 14.32 8.57 19.62
N LEU A 165 13.87 9.11 20.75
CA LEU A 165 13.10 8.32 21.73
C LEU A 165 11.79 7.79 21.14
N ALA A 166 11.06 8.60 20.38
CA ALA A 166 9.83 8.16 19.71
C ALA A 166 10.10 7.03 18.71
N LYS A 167 11.22 7.10 17.99
CA LYS A 167 11.67 6.03 17.07
C LYS A 167 12.06 4.75 17.82
N ASP A 168 12.81 4.84 18.91
CA ASP A 168 13.19 3.68 19.72
C ASP A 168 11.96 2.96 20.30
N ILE A 169 10.96 3.73 20.75
CA ILE A 169 9.69 3.17 21.20
C ILE A 169 8.93 2.55 20.01
N ALA A 170 8.93 3.18 18.83
CA ALA A 170 8.31 2.60 17.63
C ALA A 170 8.96 1.25 17.24
N MET A 171 10.28 1.12 17.41
CA MET A 171 10.99 -0.16 17.24
C MET A 171 10.55 -1.21 18.27
N HIS A 172 10.41 -0.82 19.54
CA HIS A 172 9.92 -1.71 20.59
C HIS A 172 8.49 -2.21 20.31
N VAL A 173 7.59 -1.31 19.89
CA VAL A 173 6.21 -1.64 19.54
C VAL A 173 6.18 -2.57 18.32
N ALA A 174 7.02 -2.33 17.31
CA ALA A 174 7.09 -3.20 16.13
C ALA A 174 7.52 -4.64 16.49
N ALA A 175 8.38 -4.80 17.50
CA ALA A 175 8.86 -6.11 17.95
C ALA A 175 7.90 -6.81 18.93
N SER A 176 7.27 -6.04 19.83
CA SER A 176 6.51 -6.60 20.97
C SER A 176 5.00 -6.61 20.73
N ASN A 177 4.51 -5.88 19.72
CA ASN A 177 3.10 -5.74 19.35
C ASN A 177 2.15 -5.51 20.57
N PRO A 178 2.41 -4.50 21.42
CA PRO A 178 1.53 -4.21 22.54
C PRO A 178 0.16 -3.71 22.04
N GLU A 179 -0.92 -4.24 22.59
CA GLU A 179 -2.29 -3.81 22.25
C GLU A 179 -2.74 -2.55 23.00
N PHE A 180 -2.14 -2.27 24.16
CA PHE A 180 -2.52 -1.19 25.06
C PHE A 180 -1.30 -0.36 25.48
N LEU A 181 -1.51 0.92 25.81
CA LEU A 181 -0.43 1.79 26.31
C LEU A 181 -0.27 1.62 27.82
N LEU A 182 -1.37 1.48 28.56
CA LEU A 182 -1.37 1.37 30.01
C LEU A 182 -2.07 0.10 30.50
N PRO A 183 -1.63 -0.49 31.62
CA PRO A 183 -2.33 -1.64 32.23
C PRO A 183 -3.80 -1.36 32.56
N SER A 184 -4.15 -0.12 32.88
CA SER A 184 -5.52 0.31 33.17
C SER A 184 -6.44 0.36 31.94
N GLU A 185 -5.89 0.30 30.73
CA GLU A 185 -6.67 0.29 29.48
C GLU A 185 -7.07 -1.12 29.05
N VAL A 186 -6.52 -2.15 29.69
CA VAL A 186 -6.85 -3.54 29.39
C VAL A 186 -8.31 -3.81 29.80
N SER A 187 -9.14 -4.15 28.83
CA SER A 187 -10.56 -4.42 29.08
C SER A 187 -10.76 -5.70 29.89
N ALA A 188 -11.87 -5.77 30.64
CA ALA A 188 -12.24 -6.99 31.35
C ALA A 188 -12.28 -8.20 30.40
N ASP A 189 -12.83 -8.03 29.20
CA ASP A 189 -12.89 -9.07 28.16
C ASP A 189 -11.49 -9.54 27.72
N ALA A 190 -10.53 -8.63 27.58
CA ALA A 190 -9.15 -8.98 27.23
C ALA A 190 -8.47 -9.76 28.37
N ILE A 191 -8.70 -9.35 29.62
CA ILE A 191 -8.22 -10.07 30.81
C ILE A 191 -8.83 -11.47 30.88
N GLU A 192 -10.15 -11.59 30.66
CA GLU A 192 -10.85 -12.87 30.69
C GLU A 192 -10.37 -13.80 29.57
N ARG A 193 -10.17 -13.26 28.36
CA ARG A 193 -9.60 -14.01 27.24
C ARG A 193 -8.21 -14.55 27.58
N GLU A 194 -7.31 -13.71 28.09
CA GLU A 194 -5.95 -14.16 28.44
C GLU A 194 -5.95 -15.14 29.63
N LYS A 195 -6.85 -14.97 30.60
CA LYS A 195 -7.04 -15.98 31.66
C LYS A 195 -7.47 -17.32 31.08
N ALA A 196 -8.40 -17.34 30.12
CA ALA A 196 -8.85 -18.56 29.48
C ALA A 196 -7.73 -19.25 28.70
N VAL A 197 -6.93 -18.49 27.93
CA VAL A 197 -5.74 -19.00 27.24
C VAL A 197 -4.72 -19.57 28.23
N PHE A 198 -4.45 -18.86 29.32
CA PHE A 198 -3.52 -19.30 30.36
C PHE A 198 -3.97 -20.60 31.04
N MET A 199 -5.26 -20.72 31.38
CA MET A 199 -5.83 -21.94 31.97
C MET A 199 -5.70 -23.12 30.99
N GLN A 200 -5.99 -22.91 29.71
CA GLN A 200 -5.87 -23.93 28.68
C GLN A 200 -4.42 -24.39 28.48
N LEU A 201 -3.45 -23.47 28.44
CA LEU A 201 -2.03 -23.80 28.28
C LEU A 201 -1.42 -24.55 29.49
N ASN A 202 -2.06 -24.44 30.66
CA ASN A 202 -1.59 -25.07 31.90
C ASN A 202 -2.56 -26.13 32.41
N GLU A 203 -3.50 -26.60 31.57
CA GLU A 203 -4.51 -27.59 31.94
C GLU A 203 -3.87 -28.89 32.46
N ASP A 204 -2.73 -29.30 31.91
CA ASP A 204 -1.98 -30.48 32.35
C ASP A 204 -1.08 -30.25 33.58
N LYS A 205 -0.98 -29.01 34.06
CA LYS A 205 -0.10 -28.60 35.18
C LYS A 205 -0.87 -28.15 36.42
N ILE A 206 -2.19 -28.01 36.32
CA ILE A 206 -3.12 -27.59 37.37
C ILE A 206 -4.01 -28.78 37.72
#